data_AF-A0A3B9M523-F1
#
_entry.id   AF-A0A3B9M523-F1
#
_cell.length_a   1.000
_cell.length_b   1.000
_cell.length_c   1.000
_cell.angle_alpha   90.00
_cell.angle_beta   90.00
_cell.angle_gamma   90.00
#
_symmetry.space_group_name_H-M   'P 1'
#
loop_
_entity.id
_entity.type
_entity.pdbx_description
1 polymer ?
#
loop_
_entity_poly.entity_id
_entity_poly.type
_entity_poly.pdbx_seq_one_letter_code
_entity_poly.pdbx_strand_id
1 'polypeptide(L)'
;MHGSRQPSVSRAQTTGAMRKANLGLLALRRYVPYMRPYVGLVIVFVVSQLGSLATAASIPKVIQYIIDGPITHHQLGQLLPMAGLLLLIGLLEFVFIYVRRNYSGTASLHMETDLRNDFYAHLQNLQVSFHDNWQSGQLLSRAIADISTVRRFVSFGLIWFLQIFLTFAVVVVLMLSLDWALAIVVVVCMLPIAYFSLKFHDKYKLIARRLQDQQGDLTTIIEEMATGVRIIKAFGRSPLMQRRFEDQARLLRATSLEGIKARSELWTQL
;
A
#
# COMPACT_ATOMS: atom_id res chain seq x y z
N MET A 1 27.84 -31.30 34.73
CA MET A 1 27.56 -30.54 33.50
C MET A 1 26.25 -31.02 32.91
N HIS A 2 25.14 -30.34 33.21
CA HIS A 2 23.82 -30.67 32.68
C HIS A 2 23.30 -29.46 31.93
N GLY A 3 23.36 -29.55 30.59
CA GLY A 3 22.89 -28.50 29.70
C GLY A 3 21.37 -28.39 29.74
N SER A 4 20.90 -27.31 30.35
CA SER A 4 19.51 -26.87 30.26
C SER A 4 19.23 -26.44 28.81
N ARG A 5 18.59 -27.34 28.05
CA ARG A 5 17.95 -27.01 26.77
C ARG A 5 16.90 -25.93 27.04
N GLN A 6 17.04 -24.77 26.40
CA GLN A 6 15.96 -23.79 26.25
C GLN A 6 15.15 -24.12 24.98
N PRO A 7 13.97 -24.75 25.07
CA PRO A 7 12.99 -24.66 24.00
C PRO A 7 11.88 -23.70 24.46
N SER A 8 11.50 -22.70 23.64
CA SER A 8 10.08 -22.35 23.35
C SER A 8 9.78 -20.89 22.94
N VAL A 9 10.69 -19.91 23.06
CA VAL A 9 10.31 -18.50 22.75
C VAL A 9 10.03 -18.28 21.25
N SER A 10 10.75 -18.96 20.36
CA SER A 10 10.60 -18.83 18.91
C SER A 10 9.28 -19.40 18.36
N ARG A 11 8.78 -20.51 18.91
CA ARG A 11 7.52 -21.17 18.46
C ARG A 11 6.27 -20.38 18.86
N ALA A 12 6.27 -19.73 20.02
CA ALA A 12 5.13 -18.94 20.48
C ALA A 12 4.93 -17.66 19.65
N GLN A 13 6.03 -17.00 19.24
CA GLN A 13 5.98 -15.78 18.43
C GLN A 13 5.53 -16.05 16.99
N THR A 14 5.98 -17.15 16.36
CA THR A 14 5.52 -17.57 15.03
C THR A 14 4.05 -17.96 15.01
N THR A 15 3.57 -18.64 16.06
CA THR A 15 2.15 -19.02 16.19
C THR A 15 1.24 -17.79 16.37
N GLY A 16 1.68 -16.79 17.14
CA GLY A 16 0.96 -15.53 17.32
C GLY A 16 0.87 -14.68 16.04
N ALA A 17 1.94 -14.64 15.24
CA ALA A 17 1.95 -13.94 13.96
C ALA A 17 1.03 -14.61 12.92
N MET A 18 1.07 -15.93 12.79
CA MET A 18 0.16 -16.67 11.90
C MET A 18 -1.31 -16.52 12.30
N ARG A 19 -1.62 -16.55 13.61
CA ARG A 19 -2.98 -16.34 14.11
C ARG A 19 -3.50 -14.92 13.80
N LYS A 20 -2.66 -13.88 13.92
CA LYS A 20 -3.02 -12.50 13.54
C LYS A 20 -3.22 -12.34 12.03
N ALA A 21 -2.39 -12.96 11.21
CA ALA A 21 -2.55 -12.96 9.75
C ALA A 21 -3.87 -13.62 9.31
N ASN A 22 -4.21 -14.77 9.92
CA ASN A 22 -5.47 -15.47 9.65
C ASN A 22 -6.69 -14.63 10.06
N LEU A 23 -6.62 -13.91 11.18
CA LEU A 23 -7.68 -12.99 11.61
C LEU A 23 -7.89 -11.84 10.62
N GLY A 24 -6.81 -11.27 10.06
CA GLY A 24 -6.91 -10.24 9.03
C GLY A 24 -7.53 -10.75 7.72
N LEU A 25 -7.15 -11.95 7.28
CA LEU A 25 -7.70 -12.56 6.06
C LEU A 25 -9.18 -12.93 6.23
N LEU A 26 -9.57 -13.43 7.42
CA LEU A 26 -10.97 -13.68 7.77
C LEU A 26 -11.80 -12.38 7.80
N ALA A 27 -11.22 -11.28 8.31
CA ALA A 27 -11.86 -9.97 8.29
C ALA A 27 -12.07 -9.45 6.87
N LEU A 28 -11.11 -9.66 5.96
CA LEU A 28 -11.25 -9.31 4.54
C LEU A 28 -12.35 -10.11 3.84
N ARG A 29 -12.51 -11.40 4.18
CA ARG A 29 -13.56 -12.26 3.62
C ARG A 29 -14.97 -11.70 3.89
N ARG A 30 -15.17 -10.97 4.99
CA ARG A 30 -16.45 -10.32 5.33
C ARG A 30 -16.86 -9.25 4.31
N TYR A 31 -15.93 -8.71 3.53
CA TYR A 31 -16.20 -7.69 2.52
C TYR A 31 -16.38 -8.25 1.10
N VAL A 32 -16.09 -9.54 0.88
CA VAL A 32 -16.32 -10.21 -0.41
C VAL A 32 -17.79 -10.10 -0.88
N PRO A 33 -18.82 -10.18 -0.01
CA PRO A 33 -20.20 -9.95 -0.42
C PRO A 33 -20.45 -8.59 -1.08
N TYR A 34 -19.78 -7.52 -0.63
CA TYR A 34 -19.90 -6.18 -1.20
C TYR A 34 -19.29 -6.08 -2.61
N MET A 35 -18.44 -7.02 -3.00
CA MET A 35 -17.92 -7.08 -4.38
C MET A 35 -18.85 -7.81 -5.35
N ARG A 36 -19.75 -8.68 -4.85
CA ARG A 36 -20.60 -9.54 -5.69
C ARG A 36 -21.52 -8.75 -6.65
N PRO A 37 -22.14 -7.63 -6.24
CA PRO A 37 -22.96 -6.83 -7.15
C PRO A 37 -22.14 -6.21 -8.31
N TYR A 38 -20.83 -6.03 -8.11
CA TYR A 38 -19.94 -5.35 -9.06
C TYR A 38 -19.10 -6.31 -9.90
N VAL A 39 -19.42 -7.62 -9.90
CA VAL A 39 -18.68 -8.63 -10.67
C VAL A 39 -18.63 -8.30 -12.16
N GLY A 40 -19.70 -7.72 -12.73
CA GLY A 40 -19.70 -7.27 -14.12
C GLY A 40 -18.66 -6.18 -14.40
N LEU A 41 -18.55 -5.17 -13.52
CA LEU A 41 -17.54 -4.13 -13.64
C LEU A 41 -16.12 -4.69 -13.45
N VAL A 42 -15.95 -5.62 -12.51
CA VAL A 42 -14.68 -6.32 -12.28
C VAL A 42 -14.27 -7.15 -13.50
N ILE A 43 -15.20 -7.82 -14.17
CA ILE A 43 -14.92 -8.58 -15.40
C ILE A 43 -14.46 -7.63 -16.51
N VAL A 44 -15.17 -6.52 -16.75
CA VAL A 44 -14.76 -5.52 -17.75
C VAL A 44 -13.36 -4.96 -17.42
N PHE A 45 -13.10 -4.69 -16.14
CA PHE A 45 -11.79 -4.28 -15.66
C PHE A 45 -10.71 -5.33 -15.95
N VAL A 46 -10.94 -6.60 -15.62
CA VAL A 46 -9.99 -7.71 -15.84
C VAL A 46 -9.71 -7.89 -17.33
N VAL A 47 -10.75 -7.93 -18.17
CA VAL A 47 -10.60 -8.07 -19.63
C VAL A 47 -9.83 -6.90 -20.21
N SER A 48 -10.14 -5.67 -19.81
CA SER A 48 -9.43 -4.47 -20.27
C SER A 48 -7.99 -4.44 -19.78
N GLN A 49 -7.72 -4.90 -18.55
CA GLN A 49 -6.36 -5.05 -18.03
C GLN A 49 -5.55 -6.04 -18.87
N LEU A 50 -6.09 -7.23 -19.14
CA LEU A 50 -5.43 -8.23 -19.98
C LEU A 50 -5.19 -7.71 -21.40
N GLY A 51 -6.19 -7.04 -21.99
CA GLY A 51 -6.08 -6.39 -23.29
C GLY A 51 -4.95 -5.35 -23.32
N SER A 52 -4.90 -4.47 -22.32
CA SER A 52 -3.83 -3.44 -22.23
C SER A 52 -2.43 -4.05 -22.12
N LEU A 53 -2.29 -5.16 -21.38
CA LEU A 53 -1.00 -5.84 -21.24
C LEU A 53 -0.59 -6.54 -22.54
N ALA A 54 -1.55 -7.13 -23.25
CA ALA A 54 -1.31 -7.75 -24.54
C ALA A 54 -0.87 -6.73 -25.60
N THR A 55 -1.52 -5.56 -25.65
CA THR A 55 -1.10 -4.46 -26.56
C THR A 55 0.26 -3.91 -26.18
N ALA A 56 0.51 -3.65 -24.89
CA ALA A 56 1.78 -3.15 -24.41
C ALA A 56 2.94 -4.11 -24.74
N ALA A 57 2.72 -5.42 -24.58
CA ALA A 57 3.70 -6.45 -24.93
C ALA A 57 3.91 -6.59 -26.45
N SER A 58 2.94 -6.18 -27.26
CA SER A 58 3.04 -6.23 -28.72
C SER A 58 3.91 -5.09 -29.29
N ILE A 59 3.97 -3.94 -28.61
CA ILE A 59 4.72 -2.76 -29.07
C ILE A 59 6.22 -3.07 -29.30
N PRO A 60 6.98 -3.65 -28.34
CA PRO A 60 8.38 -4.00 -28.57
C PRO A 60 8.60 -4.98 -29.73
N LYS A 61 7.69 -5.95 -29.91
CA LYS A 61 7.78 -6.91 -31.03
C LYS A 61 7.57 -6.22 -32.38
N VAL A 62 6.59 -5.31 -32.47
CA VAL A 62 6.36 -4.54 -33.70
C VAL A 62 7.56 -3.64 -34.01
N ILE A 63 8.15 -3.01 -32.99
CA ILE A 63 9.38 -2.23 -33.15
C ILE A 63 10.53 -3.13 -33.65
N GLN A 64 10.70 -4.33 -33.10
CA GLN A 64 11.68 -5.30 -33.58
C GLN A 64 11.48 -5.61 -35.07
N TYR A 65 10.26 -5.92 -35.50
CA TYR A 65 9.95 -6.17 -36.91
C TYR A 65 10.23 -4.97 -37.82
N ILE A 66 9.98 -3.74 -37.34
CA ILE A 66 10.28 -2.50 -38.08
C ILE A 66 11.79 -2.32 -38.26
N ILE A 67 12.57 -2.61 -37.21
CA ILE A 67 14.04 -2.52 -37.24
C ILE A 67 14.62 -3.58 -38.18
N ASP A 68 14.23 -4.84 -37.99
CA ASP A 68 14.81 -5.99 -38.71
C ASP A 68 14.43 -6.01 -40.20
N GLY A 69 13.26 -5.45 -40.57
CA GLY A 69 12.79 -5.42 -41.96
C GLY A 69 13.02 -4.07 -42.66
N PRO A 70 12.02 -3.17 -42.68
CA PRO A 70 12.03 -1.96 -43.51
C PRO A 70 13.25 -1.05 -43.33
N ILE A 71 13.75 -0.93 -42.09
CA ILE A 71 14.90 -0.08 -41.78
C ILE A 71 16.19 -0.72 -42.31
N THR A 72 16.42 -2.00 -42.03
CA THR A 72 17.59 -2.74 -42.52
C THR A 72 17.63 -2.79 -44.05
N HIS A 73 16.49 -3.00 -44.70
CA HIS A 73 16.38 -3.10 -46.16
C HIS A 73 16.16 -1.77 -46.88
N HIS A 74 16.21 -0.62 -46.18
CA HIS A 74 16.04 0.73 -46.74
C HIS A 74 14.71 0.94 -47.52
N GLN A 75 13.64 0.22 -47.15
CA GLN A 75 12.34 0.27 -47.83
C GLN A 75 11.40 1.28 -47.16
N LEU A 76 11.61 2.57 -47.44
CA LEU A 76 10.87 3.68 -46.84
C LEU A 76 9.34 3.60 -47.06
N GLY A 77 8.89 2.97 -48.15
CA GLY A 77 7.45 2.79 -48.43
C GLY A 77 6.72 1.87 -47.46
N GLN A 78 7.43 0.91 -46.83
CA GLN A 78 6.85 0.02 -45.81
C GLN A 78 6.86 0.62 -44.40
N LEU A 79 7.54 1.76 -44.20
CA LEU A 79 7.61 2.42 -42.91
C LEU A 79 6.27 3.06 -42.53
N LEU A 80 5.58 3.67 -43.48
CA LEU A 80 4.29 4.33 -43.27
C LEU A 80 3.17 3.38 -42.77
N PRO A 81 2.92 2.20 -43.40
CA PRO A 81 1.90 1.28 -42.89
C PRO A 81 2.28 0.68 -41.53
N MET A 82 3.57 0.47 -41.26
CA MET A 82 4.02 -0.02 -39.95
C MET A 82 3.89 1.02 -38.84
N ALA A 83 4.17 2.29 -39.14
CA ALA A 83 3.88 3.39 -38.24
C ALA A 83 2.37 3.51 -37.97
N GLY A 84 1.54 3.32 -39.00
CA GLY A 84 0.08 3.25 -38.86
C GLY A 84 -0.38 2.10 -37.96
N LEU A 85 0.22 0.90 -38.11
CA LEU A 85 -0.05 -0.25 -37.25
C LEU A 85 0.35 0.03 -35.80
N LEU A 86 1.51 0.64 -35.57
CA LEU A 86 1.97 1.00 -34.24
C LEU A 86 1.05 2.02 -33.57
N LEU A 87 0.59 3.03 -34.32
CA LEU A 87 -0.42 3.98 -33.87
C LEU A 87 -1.74 3.30 -33.52
N LEU A 88 -2.18 2.33 -34.32
CA LEU A 88 -3.41 1.58 -34.06
C LEU A 88 -3.29 0.74 -32.77
N ILE A 89 -2.16 0.07 -32.56
CA ILE A 89 -1.88 -0.67 -31.32
C ILE A 89 -1.85 0.27 -30.11
N GLY A 90 -1.18 1.43 -30.23
CA GLY A 90 -1.12 2.42 -29.15
C GLY A 90 -2.50 3.02 -28.84
N LEU A 91 -3.34 3.26 -29.85
CA LEU A 91 -4.72 3.71 -29.65
C LEU A 91 -5.55 2.64 -28.94
N LEU A 92 -5.36 1.37 -29.30
CA LEU A 92 -6.06 0.24 -28.70
C LEU A 92 -5.62 0.03 -27.24
N GLU A 93 -4.32 0.20 -26.95
CA GLU A 93 -3.81 0.25 -25.59
C GLU A 93 -4.44 1.39 -24.80
N PHE A 94 -4.50 2.59 -25.36
CA PHE A 94 -5.14 3.75 -24.74
C PHE A 94 -6.61 3.46 -24.40
N VAL A 95 -7.38 2.88 -25.33
CA VAL A 95 -8.77 2.50 -25.09
C VAL A 95 -8.89 1.51 -23.94
N PHE A 96 -8.06 0.46 -23.91
CA PHE A 96 -8.09 -0.50 -22.80
C PHE A 96 -7.71 0.13 -21.46
N ILE A 97 -6.69 0.99 -21.43
CA ILE A 97 -6.29 1.71 -20.22
C ILE A 97 -7.42 2.62 -19.75
N TYR A 98 -8.07 3.33 -20.67
CA TYR A 98 -9.18 4.22 -20.39
C TYR A 98 -10.38 3.47 -19.82
N VAL A 99 -10.83 2.40 -20.49
CA VAL A 99 -11.94 1.55 -20.02
C VAL A 99 -11.60 0.97 -18.66
N ARG A 100 -10.42 0.35 -18.50
CA ARG A 100 -9.97 -0.19 -17.23
C ARG A 100 -10.04 0.85 -16.10
N ARG A 101 -9.53 2.07 -16.33
CA ARG A 101 -9.45 3.12 -15.31
C ARG A 101 -10.81 3.68 -14.92
N ASN A 102 -11.73 3.82 -15.87
CA ASN A 102 -13.08 4.28 -15.58
C ASN A 102 -13.86 3.22 -14.79
N TYR A 103 -13.84 1.97 -15.24
CA TYR A 103 -14.61 0.90 -14.60
C TYR A 103 -14.06 0.53 -13.21
N SER A 104 -12.74 0.57 -13.01
CA SER A 104 -12.15 0.38 -11.68
C SER A 104 -12.53 1.52 -10.72
N GLY A 105 -12.53 2.76 -11.20
CA GLY A 105 -12.96 3.93 -10.43
C GLY A 105 -14.44 3.87 -10.04
N THR A 106 -15.31 3.56 -11.00
CA THR A 106 -16.76 3.42 -10.77
C THR A 106 -17.06 2.28 -9.79
N ALA A 107 -16.45 1.11 -9.96
CA ALA A 107 -16.62 0.00 -9.02
C ALA A 107 -16.17 0.39 -7.60
N SER A 108 -15.03 1.09 -7.47
CA SER A 108 -14.55 1.58 -6.17
C SER A 108 -15.56 2.54 -5.53
N LEU A 109 -16.07 3.51 -6.29
CA LEU A 109 -16.97 4.54 -5.76
C LEU A 109 -18.35 3.98 -5.37
N HIS A 110 -18.88 3.03 -6.15
CA HIS A 110 -20.14 2.38 -5.82
C HIS A 110 -20.00 1.50 -4.56
N MET A 111 -18.94 0.68 -4.48
CA MET A 111 -18.63 -0.09 -3.28
C MET A 111 -18.48 0.81 -2.05
N GLU A 112 -17.80 1.95 -2.20
CA GLU A 112 -17.67 2.95 -1.14
C GLU A 112 -19.04 3.50 -0.72
N THR A 113 -19.93 3.75 -1.68
CA THR A 113 -21.26 4.30 -1.42
C THR A 113 -22.14 3.30 -0.68
N ASP A 114 -22.13 2.03 -1.08
CA ASP A 114 -22.88 0.96 -0.41
C ASP A 114 -22.41 0.74 1.03
N LEU A 115 -21.10 0.64 1.22
CA LEU A 115 -20.52 0.52 2.57
C LEU A 115 -20.90 1.69 3.46
N ARG A 116 -20.99 2.90 2.89
CA ARG A 116 -21.42 4.09 3.60
C ARG A 116 -22.91 4.01 3.95
N ASN A 117 -23.75 3.61 3.00
CA ASN A 117 -25.20 3.52 3.20
C ASN A 117 -25.56 2.46 4.23
N ASP A 118 -24.97 1.26 4.14
CA ASP A 118 -25.20 0.17 5.10
C ASP A 118 -24.75 0.56 6.52
N PHE A 119 -23.62 1.27 6.63
CA PHE A 119 -23.16 1.80 7.90
C PHE A 119 -24.14 2.83 8.48
N TYR A 120 -24.57 3.82 7.69
CA TYR A 120 -25.54 4.81 8.15
C TYR A 120 -26.88 4.19 8.53
N ALA A 121 -27.37 3.24 7.73
CA ALA A 121 -28.62 2.52 8.01
C ALA A 121 -28.50 1.72 9.32
N HIS A 122 -27.36 1.06 9.56
CA HIS A 122 -27.13 0.37 10.83
C HIS A 122 -27.10 1.35 12.00
N LEU A 123 -26.42 2.49 11.85
CA LEU A 123 -26.30 3.54 12.86
C LEU A 123 -27.67 4.13 13.25
N GLN A 124 -28.57 4.30 12.28
CA GLN A 124 -29.93 4.81 12.51
C GLN A 124 -30.86 3.80 13.19
N ASN A 125 -30.61 2.49 13.00
CA ASN A 125 -31.44 1.42 13.56
C ASN A 125 -31.01 0.99 14.98
N LEU A 126 -29.95 1.60 15.53
CA LEU A 126 -29.50 1.32 16.90
C LEU A 126 -30.48 1.91 17.93
N GLN A 127 -30.58 1.24 19.06
CA GLN A 127 -31.48 1.65 20.14
C GLN A 127 -31.04 3.00 20.73
N VAL A 128 -32.00 3.81 21.21
CA VAL A 128 -31.73 5.11 21.85
C VAL A 128 -30.71 4.97 23.00
N SER A 129 -30.77 3.87 23.75
CA SER A 129 -29.79 3.55 24.81
C SER A 129 -28.35 3.42 24.31
N PHE A 130 -28.14 3.01 23.06
CA PHE A 130 -26.81 3.00 22.46
C PHE A 130 -26.30 4.42 22.20
N HIS A 131 -27.18 5.30 21.73
CA HIS A 131 -26.85 6.71 21.49
C HIS A 131 -26.60 7.48 22.79
N ASP A 132 -27.34 7.18 23.86
CA ASP A 132 -27.17 7.81 25.17
C ASP A 132 -25.85 7.42 25.85
N ASN A 133 -25.36 6.20 25.59
CA ASN A 133 -24.06 5.72 26.10
C ASN A 133 -22.86 6.22 25.29
N TRP A 134 -23.08 6.83 24.11
CA TRP A 134 -22.04 7.31 23.20
C TRP A 134 -21.94 8.84 23.21
N GLN A 135 -21.70 9.44 24.40
CA GLN A 135 -21.73 10.89 24.57
C GLN A 135 -20.44 11.66 24.20
N SER A 136 -19.31 11.00 23.94
CA SER A 136 -18.12 11.75 23.52
C SER A 136 -18.09 11.92 22.00
N GLY A 137 -18.20 13.16 21.51
CA GLY A 137 -18.03 13.49 20.09
C GLY A 137 -16.69 12.99 19.52
N GLN A 138 -15.68 12.78 20.37
CA GLN A 138 -14.41 12.16 20.00
C GLN A 138 -14.53 10.66 19.65
N LEU A 139 -15.29 9.87 20.42
CA LEU A 139 -15.50 8.44 20.10
C LEU A 139 -16.27 8.28 18.79
N LEU A 140 -17.32 9.07 18.58
CA LEU A 140 -18.08 9.06 17.33
C LEU A 140 -17.23 9.51 16.14
N SER A 141 -16.45 10.59 16.31
CA SER A 141 -15.53 11.08 15.27
C SER A 141 -14.45 10.06 14.91
N ARG A 142 -13.85 9.39 15.92
CA ARG A 142 -12.89 8.30 15.70
C ARG A 142 -13.53 7.12 14.98
N ALA A 143 -14.73 6.71 15.38
CA ALA A 143 -15.45 5.63 14.70
C ALA A 143 -15.71 5.97 13.22
N ILE A 144 -16.21 7.17 12.92
CA ILE A 144 -16.45 7.62 11.54
C ILE A 144 -15.13 7.64 10.74
N ALA A 145 -14.04 8.15 11.33
CA ALA A 145 -12.73 8.19 10.69
C ALA A 145 -12.18 6.77 10.41
N ASP A 146 -12.28 5.86 11.38
CA ASP A 146 -11.85 4.47 11.23
C ASP A 146 -12.65 3.76 10.14
N ILE A 147 -13.97 3.95 10.11
CA ILE A 147 -14.86 3.39 9.07
C ILE A 147 -14.54 3.96 7.70
N SER A 148 -14.27 5.26 7.61
CA SER A 148 -13.84 5.89 6.35
C SER A 148 -12.56 5.26 5.82
N THR A 149 -11.62 4.91 6.72
CA THR A 149 -10.37 4.25 6.38
C THR A 149 -10.60 2.83 5.87
N VAL A 150 -11.41 2.04 6.59
CA VAL A 150 -11.76 0.67 6.20
C VAL A 150 -12.46 0.66 4.84
N ARG A 151 -13.43 1.55 4.63
CA ARG A 151 -14.18 1.70 3.39
C ARG A 151 -13.26 2.05 2.21
N ARG A 152 -12.33 2.99 2.40
CA ARG A 152 -11.34 3.36 1.38
C ARG A 152 -10.39 2.20 1.08
N PHE A 153 -9.96 1.46 2.09
CA PHE A 153 -9.11 0.29 1.93
C PHE A 153 -9.80 -0.83 1.14
N VAL A 154 -11.05 -1.16 1.49
CA VAL A 154 -11.82 -2.21 0.80
C VAL A 154 -12.13 -1.81 -0.64
N SER A 155 -12.53 -0.56 -0.87
CA SER A 155 -12.99 -0.12 -2.19
C SER A 155 -11.82 0.16 -3.13
N PHE A 156 -10.83 0.95 -2.71
CA PHE A 156 -9.67 1.27 -3.55
C PHE A 156 -8.56 0.23 -3.44
N GLY A 157 -8.22 -0.18 -2.22
CA GLY A 157 -7.08 -1.04 -1.96
C GLY A 157 -7.23 -2.42 -2.59
N LEU A 158 -8.43 -3.00 -2.56
CA LEU A 158 -8.66 -4.34 -3.11
C LEU A 158 -8.63 -4.35 -4.65
N ILE A 159 -9.26 -3.36 -5.29
CA ILE A 159 -9.22 -3.21 -6.76
C ILE A 159 -7.78 -2.92 -7.23
N TRP A 160 -7.06 -2.06 -6.52
CA TRP A 160 -5.66 -1.77 -6.82
C TRP A 160 -4.76 -3.00 -6.62
N PHE A 161 -4.98 -3.77 -5.56
CA PHE A 161 -4.28 -5.03 -5.32
C PHE A 161 -4.54 -6.04 -6.45
N LEU A 162 -5.80 -6.20 -6.88
CA LEU A 162 -6.15 -7.05 -8.02
C LEU A 162 -5.43 -6.61 -9.30
N GLN A 163 -5.34 -5.30 -9.54
CA GLN A 163 -4.62 -4.74 -10.69
C GLN A 163 -3.13 -5.11 -10.67
N ILE A 164 -2.46 -4.88 -9.54
CA ILE A 164 -1.03 -5.18 -9.38
C ILE A 164 -0.79 -6.68 -9.53
N PHE A 165 -1.62 -7.49 -8.87
CA PHE A 165 -1.50 -8.94 -8.93
C PHE A 165 -1.66 -9.46 -10.36
N LEU A 166 -2.68 -9.00 -11.09
CA LEU A 166 -2.89 -9.43 -12.47
C LEU A 166 -1.76 -8.97 -13.39
N THR A 167 -1.28 -7.73 -13.22
CA THR A 167 -0.11 -7.21 -13.94
C THR A 167 1.10 -8.08 -13.71
N PHE A 168 1.42 -8.34 -12.45
CA PHE A 168 2.58 -9.15 -12.07
C PHE A 168 2.48 -10.57 -12.64
N ALA A 169 1.33 -11.24 -12.46
CA ALA A 169 1.12 -12.60 -12.94
C ALA A 169 1.27 -12.70 -14.46
N VAL A 170 0.65 -11.78 -15.21
CA VAL A 170 0.71 -11.79 -16.68
C VAL A 170 2.12 -11.47 -17.17
N VAL A 171 2.81 -10.48 -16.58
CA VAL A 171 4.19 -10.13 -16.97
C VAL A 171 5.15 -11.28 -16.70
N VAL A 172 5.02 -11.97 -15.56
CA VAL A 172 5.83 -13.15 -15.23
C VAL A 172 5.58 -14.28 -16.23
N VAL A 173 4.31 -14.58 -16.55
CA VAL A 173 3.95 -15.62 -17.53
C VAL A 173 4.50 -15.25 -18.92
N LEU A 174 4.37 -13.99 -19.35
CA LEU A 174 4.89 -13.51 -20.62
C LEU A 174 6.42 -13.64 -20.66
N MET A 175 7.13 -13.21 -19.61
CA MET A 175 8.59 -13.37 -19.51
C MET A 175 9.02 -14.82 -19.65
N LEU A 176 8.42 -15.73 -18.88
CA LEU A 176 8.74 -17.16 -18.91
C LEU A 176 8.44 -17.79 -20.29
N SER A 177 7.42 -17.30 -20.98
CA SER A 177 7.05 -17.76 -22.32
C SER A 177 7.98 -17.23 -23.42
N LEU A 178 8.57 -16.04 -23.23
CA LEU A 178 9.51 -15.43 -24.17
C LEU A 178 10.90 -16.07 -24.05
N ASP A 179 11.48 -16.06 -22.85
CA ASP A 179 12.77 -16.67 -22.56
C ASP A 179 12.91 -16.99 -21.06
N TRP A 180 12.95 -18.28 -20.74
CA TRP A 180 13.06 -18.75 -19.37
C TRP A 180 14.43 -18.45 -18.74
N ALA A 181 15.51 -18.39 -19.52
CA ALA A 181 16.83 -18.06 -19.03
C ALA A 181 16.90 -16.58 -18.63
N LEU A 182 16.30 -15.69 -19.43
CA LEU A 182 16.21 -14.27 -19.12
C LEU A 182 15.34 -14.02 -17.87
N ALA A 183 14.26 -14.80 -17.69
CA ALA A 183 13.46 -14.78 -16.46
C ALA A 183 14.27 -15.15 -15.21
N ILE A 184 15.11 -16.18 -15.28
CA ILE A 184 16.00 -16.56 -14.18
C ILE A 184 16.98 -15.44 -13.87
N VAL A 185 17.59 -14.82 -14.88
CA VAL A 185 18.52 -13.70 -14.69
C VAL A 185 17.83 -12.55 -13.94
N VAL A 186 16.61 -12.17 -14.33
CA VAL A 186 15.85 -11.12 -13.64
C VAL A 186 15.57 -11.49 -12.18
N VAL A 187 15.16 -12.74 -11.91
CA VAL A 187 14.92 -13.21 -10.54
C VAL A 187 16.21 -13.15 -9.71
N VAL A 188 17.33 -13.62 -10.26
CA VAL A 188 18.64 -13.58 -9.59
C VAL A 188 19.06 -12.15 -9.29
N CYS A 189 18.85 -11.21 -10.22
CA CYS A 189 19.10 -9.78 -9.98
C CYS A 189 18.16 -9.17 -8.94
N MET A 190 16.93 -9.67 -8.81
CA MET A 190 15.98 -9.22 -7.79
C MET A 190 16.31 -9.72 -6.38
N LEU A 191 16.92 -10.90 -6.22
CA LEU A 191 17.25 -11.47 -4.91
C LEU A 191 18.06 -10.55 -3.98
N PRO A 192 19.18 -9.91 -4.40
CA PRO A 192 19.92 -8.99 -3.54
C PRO A 192 19.09 -7.76 -3.16
N ILE A 193 18.33 -7.20 -4.11
CA ILE A 193 17.44 -6.06 -3.87
C ILE A 193 16.38 -6.44 -2.82
N ALA A 194 15.76 -7.62 -2.94
CA ALA A 194 14.79 -8.12 -1.99
C ALA A 194 15.42 -8.34 -0.61
N TYR A 195 16.62 -8.91 -0.54
CA TYR A 195 17.34 -9.13 0.71
C TYR A 195 17.65 -7.81 1.44
N PHE A 196 18.25 -6.83 0.75
CA PHE A 196 18.54 -5.52 1.35
C PHE A 196 17.27 -4.76 1.73
N SER A 197 16.22 -4.87 0.93
CA SER A 197 14.92 -4.26 1.23
C SER A 197 14.28 -4.86 2.50
N LEU A 198 14.30 -6.18 2.66
CA LEU A 198 13.79 -6.85 3.86
C LEU A 198 14.62 -6.48 5.11
N LYS A 199 15.95 -6.50 4.99
CA LYS A 199 16.85 -6.09 6.08
C LYS A 199 16.60 -4.64 6.50
N PHE A 200 16.43 -3.74 5.52
CA PHE A 200 16.07 -2.35 5.79
C PHE A 200 14.69 -2.25 6.43
N HIS A 201 13.69 -2.98 5.93
CA HIS A 201 12.33 -2.98 6.48
C HIS A 201 12.33 -3.32 7.98
N ASP A 202 13.00 -4.40 8.36
CA ASP A 202 13.04 -4.83 9.77
C ASP A 202 13.75 -3.82 10.67
N LYS A 203 14.89 -3.27 10.22
CA LYS A 203 15.61 -2.22 10.96
C LYS A 203 14.78 -0.93 11.06
N TYR A 204 14.26 -0.45 9.94
CA TYR A 204 13.54 0.82 9.85
C TYR A 204 12.20 0.78 10.58
N LYS A 205 11.51 -0.35 10.59
CA LYS A 205 10.24 -0.53 11.33
C LYS A 205 10.40 -0.27 12.83
N LEU A 206 11.51 -0.70 13.43
CA LEU A 206 11.79 -0.45 14.84
C LEU A 206 12.10 1.02 15.11
N ILE A 207 12.85 1.67 14.21
CA ILE A 207 13.17 3.11 14.30
C ILE A 207 11.90 3.94 14.14
N ALA A 208 11.06 3.62 13.15
CA ALA A 208 9.81 4.33 12.88
C ALA A 208 8.84 4.24 14.07
N ARG A 209 8.73 3.07 14.73
CA ARG A 209 7.94 2.92 15.96
C ARG A 209 8.47 3.81 17.09
N ARG A 210 9.79 3.77 17.36
CA ARG A 210 10.40 4.63 18.37
C ARG A 210 10.19 6.12 18.09
N LEU A 211 10.31 6.52 16.82
CA LEU A 211 10.07 7.91 16.39
C LEU A 211 8.62 8.33 16.65
N GLN A 212 7.65 7.44 16.35
CA GLN A 212 6.24 7.68 16.60
C GLN A 212 5.93 7.80 18.10
N ASP A 213 6.49 6.91 18.93
CA ASP A 213 6.32 6.93 20.39
C ASP A 213 6.88 8.23 20.98
N GLN A 214 8.13 8.59 20.63
CA GLN A 214 8.79 9.83 21.08
C GLN A 214 8.05 11.09 20.63
N GLN A 215 7.46 11.08 19.44
CA GLN A 215 6.65 12.20 18.96
C GLN A 215 5.33 12.32 19.73
N GLY A 216 4.75 11.19 20.15
CA GLY A 216 3.62 11.16 21.08
C GLY A 216 3.97 11.72 22.45
N ASP A 217 5.11 11.32 23.02
CA ASP A 217 5.59 11.83 24.33
C ASP A 217 5.82 13.35 24.28
N LEU A 218 6.48 13.85 23.22
CA LEU A 218 6.71 15.28 23.03
C LEU A 218 5.39 16.06 22.90
N THR A 219 4.42 15.50 22.17
CA THR A 219 3.09 16.11 22.01
C THR A 219 2.35 16.16 23.34
N THR A 220 2.44 15.10 24.15
CA THR A 220 1.85 15.04 25.49
C THR A 220 2.41 16.13 26.39
N ILE A 221 3.74 16.37 26.37
CA ILE A 221 4.36 17.46 27.13
C ILE A 221 3.81 18.82 26.69
N ILE A 222 3.66 19.06 25.39
CA ILE A 222 3.10 20.33 24.88
C ILE A 222 1.65 20.50 25.37
N GLU A 223 0.84 19.44 25.33
CA GLU A 223 -0.55 19.46 25.78
C GLU A 223 -0.67 19.72 27.28
N GLU A 224 0.16 19.07 28.10
CA GLU A 224 0.26 19.32 29.55
C GLU A 224 0.69 20.77 29.85
N MET A 225 1.67 21.29 29.10
CA MET A 225 2.13 22.68 29.24
C MET A 225 1.07 23.70 28.86
N ALA A 226 0.32 23.45 27.78
CA ALA A 226 -0.75 24.33 27.31
C ALA A 226 -1.91 24.36 28.31
N THR A 227 -2.34 23.18 28.78
CA THR A 227 -3.44 23.03 29.74
C THR A 227 -3.05 23.57 31.12
N GLY A 228 -1.81 23.33 31.55
CA GLY A 228 -1.25 23.72 32.84
C GLY A 228 -0.60 25.10 32.89
N VAL A 229 -0.72 25.93 31.85
CA VAL A 229 0.06 27.18 31.71
C VAL A 229 -0.07 28.13 32.90
N ARG A 230 -1.26 28.23 33.49
CA ARG A 230 -1.52 29.06 34.68
C ARG A 230 -0.74 28.56 35.90
N ILE A 231 -0.71 27.24 36.12
CA ILE A 231 0.00 26.61 37.23
C ILE A 231 1.51 26.78 37.04
N ILE A 232 2.02 26.51 35.83
CA ILE A 232 3.45 26.63 35.50
C ILE A 232 3.95 28.05 35.76
N LYS A 233 3.18 29.07 35.35
CA LYS A 233 3.51 30.48 35.61
C LYS A 233 3.41 30.84 37.09
N ALA A 234 2.37 30.40 37.79
CA ALA A 234 2.19 30.68 39.22
C ALA A 234 3.33 30.14 40.09
N PHE A 235 3.88 28.96 39.74
CA PHE A 235 5.00 28.36 40.45
C PHE A 235 6.38 28.69 39.85
N GLY A 236 6.46 29.53 38.80
CA GLY A 236 7.73 29.90 38.16
C GLY A 236 8.49 28.73 37.53
N ARG A 237 7.80 27.65 37.14
CA ARG A 237 8.42 26.40 36.66
C ARG A 237 8.64 26.33 35.15
N SER A 238 8.47 27.43 34.41
CA SER A 238 8.69 27.46 32.95
C SER A 238 10.06 26.92 32.52
N PRO A 239 11.19 27.24 33.19
CA PRO A 239 12.49 26.70 32.81
C PRO A 239 12.59 25.17 32.96
N LEU A 240 11.90 24.58 33.95
CA LEU A 240 11.87 23.13 34.15
C LEU A 240 11.13 22.44 32.99
N MET A 241 9.99 22.98 32.59
CA MET A 241 9.20 22.43 31.49
C MET A 241 9.92 22.59 30.14
N GLN A 242 10.58 23.73 29.93
CA GLN A 242 11.40 23.95 28.73
C GLN A 242 12.54 22.94 28.64
N ARG A 243 13.25 22.65 29.74
CA ARG A 243 14.27 21.59 29.77
C ARG A 243 13.71 20.22 29.42
N ARG A 244 12.55 19.83 29.98
CA ARG A 244 11.87 18.57 29.63
C ARG A 244 11.52 18.47 28.15
N PHE A 245 10.99 19.55 27.58
CA PHE A 245 10.70 19.62 26.14
C PHE A 245 11.99 19.47 25.31
N GLU A 246 13.06 20.18 25.66
CA GLU A 246 14.33 20.11 24.95
C GLU A 246 14.97 18.71 25.02
N ASP A 247 14.88 18.04 26.17
CA ASP A 247 15.39 16.66 26.33
C ASP A 247 14.66 15.69 25.40
N GLN A 248 13.32 15.73 25.35
CA GLN A 248 12.54 14.89 24.45
C GLN A 248 12.74 15.26 22.97
N ALA A 249 12.84 16.55 22.66
CA ALA A 249 13.13 17.00 21.30
C ALA A 249 14.51 16.54 20.82
N ARG A 250 15.52 16.51 21.71
CA ARG A 250 16.85 15.96 21.41
C ARG A 250 16.81 14.45 21.15
N LEU A 251 16.07 13.69 21.96
CA LEU A 251 15.87 12.25 21.74
C LEU A 251 15.17 11.95 20.41
N LEU A 252 14.09 12.69 20.11
CA LEU A 252 13.38 12.58 18.85
C LEU A 252 14.28 12.91 17.65
N ARG A 253 15.10 13.97 17.75
CA ARG A 253 16.07 14.34 16.73
C ARG A 253 17.12 13.27 16.52
N ALA A 254 17.68 12.69 17.58
CA ALA A 254 18.68 11.62 17.48
C ALA A 254 18.10 10.40 16.75
N THR A 255 16.89 9.95 17.12
CA THR A 255 16.20 8.83 16.47
C THR A 255 15.83 9.14 15.02
N SER A 256 15.46 10.38 14.71
CA SER A 256 15.23 10.83 13.33
C SER A 256 16.50 10.72 12.47
N LEU A 257 17.65 11.13 13.02
CA LEU A 257 18.95 10.97 12.35
C LEU A 257 19.33 9.50 12.17
N GLU A 258 19.06 8.62 13.14
CA GLU A 258 19.21 7.16 12.96
C GLU A 258 18.36 6.65 11.78
N GLY A 259 17.12 7.13 11.67
CA GLY A 259 16.23 6.78 10.56
C GLY A 259 16.73 7.24 9.20
N ILE A 260 17.30 8.46 9.13
CA ILE A 260 17.94 8.98 7.92
C ILE A 260 19.17 8.14 7.56
N LYS A 261 20.01 7.80 8.53
CA LYS A 261 21.20 6.96 8.32
C LYS A 261 20.84 5.56 7.85
N ALA A 262 19.80 4.95 8.42
CA ALA A 262 19.31 3.65 7.95
C ALA A 262 18.84 3.73 6.49
N ARG A 263 18.21 4.83 6.08
CA ARG A 263 17.78 5.05 4.69
C ARG A 263 18.97 5.29 3.76
N SER A 264 19.98 6.05 4.19
CA SER A 264 21.19 6.27 3.38
C SER A 264 21.98 4.96 3.19
N GLU A 265 22.07 4.13 4.23
CA GLU A 265 22.72 2.81 4.14
C GLU A 265 22.03 1.90 3.09
N LEU A 266 20.70 1.94 2.98
CA LEU A 266 19.97 1.22 1.95
C LEU A 266 20.39 1.67 0.55
N TRP A 267 20.40 2.98 0.29
CA TRP A 267 20.78 3.54 -1.02
C TRP A 267 22.24 3.26 -1.40
N THR A 268 23.13 3.05 -0.42
CA THR A 268 24.52 2.65 -0.69
C THR A 268 24.70 1.14 -0.90
N GLN A 269 23.72 0.33 -0.49
CA GLN A 269 23.77 -1.14 -0.58
C GLN A 269 23.01 -1.69 -1.79
N LEU A 270 22.10 -0.88 -2.36
CA LEU A 270 21.39 -1.16 -3.61
C LEU A 270 22.23 -0.70 -4.81
#